data_AF-A0A9D4VWC8-F1
#
_entry.id   AF-A0A9D4VWC8-F1
#
_cell.length_a   1.000
_cell.length_b   1.000
_cell.length_c   1.000
_cell.angle_alpha   90.00
_cell.angle_beta   90.00
_cell.angle_gamma   90.00
#
_symmetry.space_group_name_H-M   'P 1'
#
loop_
_entity.id
_entity.type
_entity.pdbx_description
1 polymer ?
#
loop_
_entity_poly.entity_id
_entity_poly.type
_entity_poly.pdbx_seq_one_letter_code
_entity_poly.pdbx_strand_id
1 'polypeptide(L)'
;MWLLGPAVLLATGMVPTLWLPISSIFLGSNIASLLSLIGLDCIFNIGATLFLLMADSCSRPKHPTQDCKSKAPFSYQFWNIVATFTGFIVPLSMMFGSQKGFLQPQLPSISFAVLLGPYLLLLSVQILTELLTWHWQSPVWLVTPIIYESYRVLQLMRGLKLGVELSAPEWMMHTIRGLVCWWVLILGLQLMRVAWYAGLTARARKDQSSSSDTSAANGISTN
;
A
#
# COMPACT_ATOMS: atom_id res chain seq x y z
N MET A 1 -7.31 -21.52 -0.96
CA MET A 1 -6.59 -20.33 -1.50
C MET A 1 -7.28 -19.02 -1.10
N TRP A 2 -8.59 -18.84 -1.31
CA TRP A 2 -9.30 -17.57 -1.05
C TRP A 2 -9.17 -16.98 0.37
N LEU A 3 -9.22 -17.82 1.42
CA LEU A 3 -9.07 -17.36 2.81
C LEU A 3 -7.61 -17.34 3.29
N LEU A 4 -6.74 -18.13 2.68
CA LEU A 4 -5.35 -18.31 3.14
C LEU A 4 -4.52 -17.05 2.87
N GLY A 5 -4.70 -16.39 1.73
CA GLY A 5 -4.01 -15.12 1.45
C GLY A 5 -4.35 -14.03 2.48
N PRO A 6 -5.65 -13.68 2.65
CA PRO A 6 -6.07 -12.74 3.69
C PRO A 6 -5.65 -13.16 5.10
N ALA A 7 -5.65 -14.45 5.42
CA ALA A 7 -5.19 -14.96 6.72
C ALA A 7 -3.67 -14.76 6.92
N VAL A 8 -2.84 -14.98 5.89
CA VAL A 8 -1.39 -14.70 5.96
C VAL A 8 -1.15 -13.21 6.15
N LEU A 9 -1.87 -12.35 5.43
CA LEU A 9 -1.74 -10.90 5.53
C LEU A 9 -2.22 -10.37 6.89
N LEU A 10 -3.30 -10.94 7.42
CA LEU A 10 -3.81 -10.61 8.75
C LEU A 10 -2.90 -11.13 9.86
N ALA A 11 -2.37 -12.35 9.72
CA ALA A 11 -1.43 -12.91 10.68
C ALA A 11 -0.15 -12.08 10.73
N THR A 12 0.46 -11.76 9.58
CA THR A 12 1.69 -10.97 9.51
C THR A 12 1.48 -9.48 9.83
N GLY A 13 0.29 -8.93 9.59
CA GLY A 13 -0.03 -7.53 9.89
C GLY A 13 -0.48 -7.27 11.33
N MET A 14 -1.25 -8.18 11.94
CA MET A 14 -1.86 -7.97 13.27
C MET A 14 -1.13 -8.70 14.39
N VAL A 15 -0.63 -9.93 14.17
CA VAL A 15 -0.01 -10.73 15.24
C VAL A 15 1.27 -10.08 15.79
N PRO A 16 2.18 -9.53 14.97
CA PRO A 16 3.36 -8.83 15.48
C PRO A 16 3.03 -7.59 16.33
N THR A 17 1.96 -6.86 15.98
CA THR A 17 1.47 -5.71 16.77
C THR A 17 0.85 -6.11 18.11
N LEU A 18 0.30 -7.32 18.23
CA LEU A 18 -0.27 -7.82 19.48
C LEU A 18 0.79 -8.43 20.40
N TRP A 19 1.88 -8.96 19.82
CA TRP A 19 2.96 -9.62 20.57
C TRP A 19 4.07 -8.68 21.05
N LEU A 20 4.20 -7.48 20.49
CA LEU A 20 5.15 -6.48 20.95
C LEU A 20 4.41 -5.47 21.83
N PRO A 21 4.56 -5.51 23.17
CA PRO A 21 4.07 -4.43 24.02
C PRO A 21 4.81 -3.17 23.62
N ILE A 22 4.10 -2.23 22.99
CA ILE A 22 4.64 -0.91 22.64
C ILE A 22 5.21 -0.24 23.90
N SER A 23 4.67 -0.54 25.07
CA SER A 23 5.15 -0.06 26.36
C SER A 23 6.50 -0.63 26.84
N SER A 24 6.93 -1.83 26.43
CA SER A 24 8.16 -2.45 26.95
C SER A 24 9.41 -2.13 26.12
N ILE A 25 9.24 -1.86 24.82
CA ILE A 25 10.33 -1.56 23.88
C ILE A 25 10.67 -0.06 23.89
N PHE A 26 9.68 0.79 24.18
CA PHE A 26 9.83 2.24 24.24
C PHE A 26 10.34 2.79 25.58
N LEU A 27 10.45 1.94 26.61
CA LEU A 27 11.22 2.27 27.81
C LEU A 27 12.74 2.11 27.59
N GLY A 28 13.15 1.52 26.46
CA GLY A 28 14.56 1.26 26.10
C GLY A 28 15.13 2.27 25.10
N SER A 29 16.39 2.05 24.69
CA SER A 29 17.10 2.90 23.71
C SER A 29 16.30 3.08 22.40
N ASN A 30 16.26 4.30 21.87
CA ASN A 30 15.61 4.66 20.59
C ASN A 30 16.01 3.72 19.43
N ILE A 31 17.20 3.13 19.49
CA ILE A 31 17.71 2.18 18.49
C ILE A 31 16.97 0.84 18.55
N ALA A 32 16.68 0.33 19.75
CA ALA A 32 15.95 -0.93 19.92
C ALA A 32 14.49 -0.79 19.47
N SER A 33 13.88 0.37 19.77
CA SER A 33 12.56 0.74 19.27
C SER A 33 12.52 0.83 17.74
N LEU A 34 13.48 1.54 17.13
CA LEU A 34 13.61 1.60 15.67
C LEU A 34 13.75 0.21 15.04
N LEU A 35 14.63 -0.63 15.59
CA LEU A 35 14.90 -1.95 15.04
C LEU A 35 13.69 -2.88 15.17
N SER A 36 12.94 -2.79 16.29
CA SER A 36 11.71 -3.54 16.48
C SER A 36 10.60 -3.09 15.51
N LEU A 37 10.43 -1.79 15.29
CA LEU A 37 9.48 -1.24 14.32
C LEU A 37 9.81 -1.71 12.90
N ILE A 38 11.08 -1.62 12.51
CA ILE A 38 11.55 -2.10 11.19
C ILE A 38 11.33 -3.60 11.06
N GLY A 39 11.62 -4.38 12.09
CA GLY A 39 11.39 -5.83 12.11
C GLY A 39 9.91 -6.20 11.92
N LEU A 40 9.02 -5.49 12.62
CA LEU A 40 7.56 -5.63 12.48
C LEU A 40 7.13 -5.37 11.04
N ASP A 41 7.58 -4.26 10.47
CA ASP A 41 7.22 -3.86 9.12
C ASP A 41 7.83 -4.80 8.07
N CYS A 42 9.00 -5.40 8.34
CA CYS A 42 9.60 -6.44 7.49
C CYS A 42 8.72 -7.70 7.44
N ILE A 43 8.21 -8.16 8.59
CA ILE A 43 7.28 -9.30 8.66
C ILE A 43 6.02 -9.02 7.83
N PHE A 44 5.46 -7.82 7.94
CA PHE A 44 4.34 -7.41 7.10
C PHE A 44 4.71 -7.42 5.61
N ASN A 45 5.86 -6.88 5.23
CA ASN A 45 6.31 -6.84 3.82
C ASN A 45 6.48 -8.24 3.22
N ILE A 46 7.00 -9.19 4.00
CA ILE A 46 7.09 -10.61 3.60
C ILE A 46 5.69 -11.19 3.40
N GLY A 47 4.78 -10.96 4.34
CA GLY A 47 3.38 -11.40 4.24
C GLY A 47 2.64 -10.82 3.03
N ALA A 48 2.81 -9.52 2.77
CA ALA A 48 2.26 -8.83 1.62
C ALA A 48 2.81 -9.40 0.30
N THR A 49 4.12 -9.65 0.23
CA THR A 49 4.75 -10.25 -0.95
C THR A 49 4.21 -11.66 -1.21
N LEU A 50 4.11 -12.49 -0.16
CA LEU A 50 3.51 -13.83 -0.27
C LEU A 50 2.06 -13.77 -0.73
N PHE A 51 1.27 -12.84 -0.19
CA PHE A 51 -0.11 -12.61 -0.61
C PHE A 51 -0.18 -12.23 -2.10
N LEU A 52 0.67 -11.30 -2.56
CA LEU A 52 0.67 -10.85 -3.95
C LEU A 52 1.10 -11.96 -4.92
N LEU A 53 2.11 -12.77 -4.57
CA LEU A 53 2.52 -13.94 -5.36
C LEU A 53 1.39 -14.97 -5.46
N MET A 54 0.70 -15.20 -4.34
CA MET A 54 -0.44 -16.10 -4.31
C MET A 54 -1.61 -15.57 -5.16
N ALA A 55 -1.90 -14.28 -5.09
CA ALA A 55 -2.91 -13.64 -5.91
C ALA A 55 -2.56 -13.64 -7.40
N ASP A 56 -1.29 -13.41 -7.75
CA ASP A 56 -0.78 -13.51 -9.13
C ASP A 56 -0.95 -14.93 -9.69
N SER A 57 -0.54 -15.95 -8.94
CA SER A 57 -0.69 -17.35 -9.34
C SER A 57 -2.16 -17.79 -9.50
N CYS A 58 -3.07 -17.23 -8.71
CA CYS A 58 -4.51 -17.51 -8.82
C CYS A 58 -5.19 -16.78 -9.99
N SER A 59 -4.64 -15.65 -10.44
CA SER A 59 -5.25 -14.79 -11.45
C SER A 59 -4.68 -14.99 -12.86
N ARG A 60 -3.52 -15.64 -13.01
CA ARG A 60 -3.04 -16.10 -14.32
C ARG A 60 -3.95 -17.20 -14.89
N PRO A 61 -4.46 -17.06 -16.13
CA PRO A 61 -5.25 -18.11 -16.76
C PRO A 61 -4.41 -19.37 -16.97
N LYS A 62 -4.97 -20.55 -16.63
CA LYS A 62 -4.32 -21.87 -16.82
C LYS A 62 -4.10 -22.26 -18.29
N HIS A 63 -4.68 -21.51 -19.24
CA HIS A 63 -4.54 -21.74 -20.66
C HIS A 63 -3.95 -20.49 -21.35
N PRO A 64 -2.81 -20.61 -22.06
CA PRO A 64 -2.07 -19.49 -22.65
C PRO A 64 -2.70 -18.88 -23.90
N THR A 65 -3.91 -19.31 -24.31
CA THR A 65 -4.56 -18.86 -25.56
C THR A 65 -5.33 -17.55 -25.43
N GLN A 66 -5.48 -17.00 -24.22
CA GLN A 66 -6.18 -15.74 -23.99
C GLN A 66 -5.19 -14.70 -23.47
N ASP A 67 -4.69 -13.86 -24.37
CA ASP A 67 -3.83 -12.70 -24.08
C ASP A 67 -4.60 -11.65 -23.26
N CYS A 68 -4.84 -11.93 -21.98
CA CYS A 68 -5.27 -10.93 -21.02
C CYS A 68 -4.07 -10.03 -20.71
N LYS A 69 -3.80 -9.06 -21.58
CA LYS A 69 -2.82 -7.98 -21.33
C LYS A 69 -3.33 -7.12 -20.17
N SER A 70 -3.07 -7.55 -18.93
CA SER A 70 -3.35 -6.79 -17.71
C SER A 70 -2.30 -5.69 -17.52
N LYS A 71 -2.22 -4.77 -18.49
CA LYS A 71 -1.33 -3.61 -18.38
C LYS A 71 -2.09 -2.50 -17.66
N ALA A 72 -1.52 -2.02 -16.55
CA ALA A 72 -2.05 -0.85 -15.88
C ALA A 72 -2.10 0.35 -16.86
N PRO A 73 -3.20 1.12 -16.90
CA PRO A 73 -3.30 2.26 -17.78
C PRO A 73 -2.26 3.32 -17.40
N PHE A 74 -1.66 3.97 -18.39
CA PHE A 74 -0.58 4.94 -18.18
C PHE A 74 -0.96 6.07 -17.21
N SER A 75 -2.20 6.58 -17.31
CA SER A 75 -2.72 7.60 -16.39
C SER A 75 -2.68 7.14 -14.92
N TYR A 76 -3.01 5.87 -14.66
CA TYR A 76 -2.91 5.30 -13.31
C TYR A 76 -1.45 5.30 -12.84
N GLN A 77 -0.54 4.78 -13.65
CA GLN A 77 0.88 4.67 -13.29
C GLN A 77 1.47 6.04 -12.99
N PHE A 78 1.19 7.03 -13.85
CA PHE A 78 1.65 8.40 -13.65
C PHE A 78 1.17 9.01 -12.33
N TRP A 79 -0.14 8.98 -12.07
CA TRP A 79 -0.70 9.54 -10.83
C TRP A 79 -0.20 8.82 -9.58
N ASN A 80 0.00 7.49 -9.66
CA ASN A 80 0.51 6.70 -8.54
C ASN A 80 1.98 7.02 -8.24
N ILE A 81 2.81 7.18 -9.27
CA ILE A 81 4.21 7.62 -9.13
C ILE A 81 4.25 9.01 -8.53
N VAL A 82 3.46 9.95 -9.03
CA VAL A 82 3.42 11.32 -8.50
C VAL A 82 3.02 11.34 -7.03
N ALA A 83 1.99 10.57 -6.64
CA ALA A 83 1.55 10.49 -5.24
C ALA A 83 2.62 9.90 -4.32
N THR A 84 3.27 8.82 -4.76
CA THR A 84 4.34 8.14 -4.04
C THR A 84 5.59 9.00 -3.91
N PHE A 85 5.98 9.65 -4.99
CA PHE A 85 7.12 10.57 -5.03
C PHE A 85 6.90 11.78 -4.13
N THR A 86 5.69 12.36 -4.15
CA THR A 86 5.31 13.47 -3.27
C THR A 86 5.40 13.06 -1.80
N GLY A 87 4.85 11.88 -1.45
CA GLY A 87 4.94 11.37 -0.08
C GLY A 87 6.36 11.00 0.36
N PHE A 88 7.29 10.76 -0.57
CA PHE A 88 8.69 10.52 -0.26
C PHE A 88 9.48 11.83 -0.09
N ILE A 89 9.29 12.79 -1.01
CA ILE A 89 10.01 14.07 -0.98
C ILE A 89 9.63 14.91 0.22
N VAL A 90 8.35 15.05 0.55
CA VAL A 90 7.89 15.92 1.64
C VAL A 90 8.62 15.63 2.97
N PRO A 91 8.63 14.40 3.51
CA PRO A 91 9.35 14.10 4.75
C PRO A 91 10.87 14.30 4.63
N LEU A 92 11.48 14.01 3.47
CA LEU A 92 12.90 14.25 3.26
C LEU A 92 13.25 15.74 3.27
N SER A 93 12.48 16.56 2.56
CA SER A 93 12.63 18.01 2.56
C SER A 93 12.52 18.60 3.97
N MET A 94 11.60 18.08 4.80
CA MET A 94 11.48 18.49 6.19
C MET A 94 12.70 18.07 7.03
N MET A 95 13.23 16.86 6.82
CA MET A 95 14.47 16.42 7.49
C MET A 95 15.64 17.36 7.16
N PHE A 96 15.85 17.66 5.88
CA PHE A 96 16.91 18.57 5.44
C PHE A 96 16.69 19.99 5.97
N GLY A 97 15.44 20.47 5.99
CA GLY A 97 15.08 21.77 6.56
C GLY A 97 15.37 21.87 8.06
N SER A 98 15.10 20.81 8.82
CA SER A 98 15.44 20.71 10.25
C SER A 98 16.95 20.70 10.47
N GLN A 99 17.71 19.92 9.70
CA GLN A 99 19.18 19.84 9.83
C GLN A 99 19.87 21.17 9.51
N LYS A 100 19.38 21.91 8.51
CA LYS A 100 19.88 23.25 8.19
C LYS A 100 19.40 24.35 9.12
N GLY A 101 18.57 24.02 10.13
CA GLY A 101 18.06 24.96 11.11
C GLY A 101 16.93 25.87 10.62
N PHE A 102 16.35 25.59 9.45
CA PHE A 102 15.19 26.32 8.92
C PHE A 102 13.90 25.98 9.68
N LEU A 103 13.82 24.75 10.21
CA LEU A 103 12.72 24.30 11.08
C LEU A 103 13.24 24.19 12.51
N GLN A 104 12.63 24.95 13.41
CA GLN A 104 12.90 24.90 14.84
C GLN A 104 11.63 24.45 15.59
N PRO A 105 11.77 23.70 16.70
CA PRO A 105 13.00 23.12 17.26
C PRO A 105 13.58 21.98 16.40
N GLN A 106 14.90 21.80 16.47
CA GLN A 106 15.62 20.77 15.72
C GLN A 106 15.30 19.39 16.28
N LEU A 107 14.82 18.49 15.42
CA LEU A 107 14.59 17.10 15.80
C LEU A 107 15.89 16.29 15.59
N PRO A 108 16.36 15.54 16.60
CA PRO A 108 17.48 14.62 16.42
C PRO A 108 17.20 13.61 15.29
N SER A 109 18.20 13.31 14.45
CA SER A 109 18.06 12.38 13.31
C SER A 109 17.56 11.00 13.72
N ILE A 110 17.89 10.54 14.94
CA ILE A 110 17.44 9.25 15.48
C ILE A 110 15.93 9.29 15.74
N SER A 111 15.41 10.35 16.34
CA SER A 111 13.97 10.52 16.56
C SER A 111 13.21 10.66 15.24
N PHE A 112 13.79 11.32 14.24
CA PHE A 112 13.25 11.35 12.87
C PHE A 112 13.18 9.93 12.29
N ALA A 113 14.26 9.14 12.41
CA ALA A 113 14.32 7.78 11.90
C ALA A 113 13.29 6.87 12.60
N VAL A 114 13.07 7.02 13.91
CA VAL A 114 12.03 6.27 14.65
C VAL A 114 10.63 6.61 14.14
N LEU A 115 10.35 7.89 13.87
CA LEU A 115 9.03 8.36 13.46
C LEU A 115 8.70 8.07 11.99
N LEU A 116 9.65 8.32 11.08
CA LEU A 116 9.42 8.30 9.63
C LEU A 116 10.27 7.26 8.89
N GLY A 117 11.27 6.65 9.53
CA GLY A 117 12.08 5.60 8.92
C GLY A 117 11.27 4.41 8.42
N PRO A 118 10.37 3.82 9.23
CA PRO A 118 9.55 2.70 8.77
C PRO A 118 8.59 3.08 7.64
N TYR A 119 8.09 4.33 7.65
CA TYR A 119 7.28 4.91 6.58
C TYR A 119 8.05 5.03 5.24
N LEU A 120 9.26 5.59 5.28
CA LEU A 120 10.12 5.75 4.10
C LEU A 120 10.59 4.39 3.55
N LEU A 121 10.85 3.43 4.44
CA LEU A 121 11.19 2.06 4.06
C LEU A 121 10.01 1.41 3.31
N LEU A 122 8.79 1.52 3.84
CA LEU A 122 7.61 0.97 3.18
C LEU A 122 7.34 1.62 1.82
N LEU A 123 7.53 2.94 1.69
CA LEU A 123 7.47 3.63 0.39
C LEU A 123 8.47 3.03 -0.61
N SER A 124 9.70 2.79 -0.16
CA SER A 124 10.76 2.22 -1.00
C SER A 124 10.40 0.81 -1.47
N VAL A 125 9.90 -0.02 -0.55
CA VAL A 125 9.43 -1.37 -0.89
C VAL A 125 8.24 -1.31 -1.84
N GLN A 126 7.26 -0.41 -1.64
CA GLN A 126 6.13 -0.26 -2.55
C GLN A 126 6.59 0.12 -3.96
N ILE A 127 7.50 1.08 -4.11
CA ILE A 127 8.03 1.47 -5.43
C ILE A 127 8.65 0.26 -6.11
N LEU A 128 9.47 -0.51 -5.39
CA LEU A 128 10.09 -1.72 -5.93
C LEU A 128 9.05 -2.76 -6.35
N THR A 129 8.06 -3.03 -5.50
CA THR A 129 7.00 -4.00 -5.77
C THR A 129 6.15 -3.58 -6.96
N GLU A 130 5.81 -2.29 -7.10
CA GLU A 130 5.05 -1.79 -8.25
C GLU A 130 5.86 -1.83 -9.54
N LEU A 131 7.13 -1.46 -9.49
CA LEU A 131 8.03 -1.54 -10.64
C LEU A 131 8.15 -3.00 -11.10
N LEU A 132 8.26 -3.94 -10.16
CA LEU A 132 8.26 -5.37 -10.43
C LEU A 132 6.91 -5.79 -11.04
N THR A 133 5.79 -5.39 -10.45
CA THR A 133 4.44 -5.72 -10.94
C THR A 133 4.24 -5.23 -12.38
N TRP A 134 4.76 -4.06 -12.73
CA TRP A 134 4.73 -3.54 -14.10
C TRP A 134 5.66 -4.28 -15.05
N HIS A 135 6.88 -4.61 -14.61
CA HIS A 135 7.85 -5.35 -15.40
C HIS A 135 7.31 -6.74 -15.79
N TRP A 136 6.65 -7.42 -14.84
CA TRP A 136 6.09 -8.75 -15.02
C TRP A 136 4.64 -8.75 -15.54
N GLN A 137 4.07 -7.56 -15.83
CA GLN A 137 2.68 -7.36 -16.27
C GLN A 137 1.65 -8.13 -15.42
N SER A 138 1.86 -8.11 -14.11
CA SER A 138 1.06 -8.92 -13.21
C SER A 138 -0.35 -8.33 -13.00
N PRO A 139 -1.40 -9.17 -13.04
CA PRO A 139 -2.79 -8.76 -12.82
C PRO A 139 -3.10 -8.17 -11.44
N VAL A 140 -2.20 -8.28 -10.46
CA VAL A 140 -2.41 -7.73 -9.10
C VAL A 140 -2.08 -6.24 -8.97
N TRP A 141 -1.81 -5.53 -10.06
CA TRP A 141 -1.44 -4.11 -10.07
C TRP A 141 -2.42 -3.17 -9.33
N LEU A 142 -3.71 -3.53 -9.23
CA LEU A 142 -4.72 -2.77 -8.47
C LEU A 142 -4.71 -3.08 -6.97
N VAL A 143 -4.29 -4.28 -6.58
CA VAL A 143 -4.37 -4.76 -5.19
C VAL A 143 -3.12 -4.37 -4.41
N THR A 144 -1.95 -4.41 -5.06
CA THR A 144 -0.66 -3.94 -4.51
C THR A 144 -0.75 -2.57 -3.83
N PRO A 145 -1.15 -1.48 -4.51
CA PRO A 145 -1.22 -0.15 -3.90
C PRO A 145 -2.13 -0.11 -2.68
N ILE A 146 -3.28 -0.79 -2.71
CA ILE A 146 -4.27 -0.76 -1.63
C ILE A 146 -3.70 -1.37 -0.34
N ILE A 147 -2.98 -2.49 -0.46
CA ILE A 147 -2.36 -3.17 0.69
C ILE A 147 -1.29 -2.28 1.32
N TYR A 148 -0.40 -1.71 0.49
CA TYR A 148 0.69 -0.88 1.00
C TYR A 148 0.20 0.47 1.52
N GLU A 149 -0.76 1.11 0.85
CA GLU A 149 -1.34 2.39 1.28
C GLU A 149 -2.15 2.24 2.58
N SER A 150 -2.94 1.17 2.73
CA SER A 150 -3.68 0.92 3.98
C SER A 150 -2.74 0.69 5.16
N TYR A 151 -1.68 -0.11 4.97
CA TYR A 151 -0.67 -0.32 6.01
C TYR A 151 0.12 0.96 6.33
N ARG A 152 0.41 1.78 5.32
CA ARG A 152 1.05 3.08 5.50
C ARG A 152 0.25 4.01 6.40
N VAL A 153 -1.07 4.06 6.25
CA VAL A 153 -1.92 4.87 7.14
C VAL A 153 -1.77 4.38 8.58
N LEU A 154 -1.74 3.07 8.81
CA LEU A 154 -1.49 2.50 10.14
C LEU A 154 -0.11 2.88 10.69
N GLN A 155 0.94 2.82 9.86
CA GLN A 155 2.28 3.25 10.24
C GLN A 155 2.32 4.73 10.63
N LEU A 156 1.65 5.61 9.88
CA LEU A 156 1.60 7.04 10.18
C LEU A 156 0.81 7.34 11.46
N MET A 157 -0.31 6.63 11.68
CA MET A 157 -1.06 6.73 12.93
C MET A 157 -0.24 6.25 14.14
N ARG A 158 0.55 5.18 13.97
CA ARG A 158 1.54 4.76 14.96
C ARG A 158 2.58 5.86 15.18
N GLY A 159 3.13 6.45 14.11
CA GLY A 159 4.06 7.57 14.16
C GLY A 159 3.52 8.78 14.92
N LEU A 160 2.22 9.10 14.79
CA LEU A 160 1.58 10.15 15.60
C LEU A 160 1.60 9.82 17.10
N LYS A 161 1.26 8.58 17.47
CA LYS A 161 1.30 8.16 18.88
C LYS A 161 2.73 8.26 19.43
N LEU A 162 3.70 7.79 18.66
CA LEU A 162 5.12 7.85 19.03
C LEU A 162 5.65 9.28 19.10
N GLY A 163 5.15 10.17 18.25
CA GLY A 163 5.52 11.58 18.26
C GLY A 163 5.16 12.27 19.58
N VAL A 164 4.01 11.91 20.17
CA VAL A 164 3.61 12.41 21.49
C VAL A 164 4.53 11.85 22.59
N GLU A 165 4.83 10.55 22.55
CA GLU A 165 5.72 9.90 23.54
C GLU A 165 7.15 10.46 23.49
N LEU A 166 7.66 10.77 22.29
CA LEU A 166 9.00 11.34 22.08
C LEU A 166 9.03 12.87 22.20
N SER A 167 7.92 13.52 22.56
CA SER A 167 7.80 14.99 22.61
C SER A 167 8.30 15.67 21.32
N ALA A 168 7.89 15.13 20.17
CA ALA A 168 8.28 15.63 18.87
C ALA A 168 7.75 17.07 18.64
N PRO A 169 8.47 17.90 17.86
CA PRO A 169 8.04 19.26 17.54
C PRO A 169 6.66 19.33 16.88
N GLU A 170 5.93 20.41 17.11
CA GLU A 170 4.61 20.65 16.50
C GLU A 170 4.64 20.56 14.97
N TRP A 171 5.66 21.12 14.32
CA TRP A 171 5.81 21.06 12.86
C TRP A 171 5.89 19.61 12.36
N MET A 172 6.52 18.70 13.12
CA MET A 172 6.60 17.28 12.78
C MET A 172 5.24 16.61 12.91
N MET A 173 4.53 16.89 14.01
CA MET A 173 3.19 16.36 14.25
C MET A 173 2.19 16.80 13.17
N HIS A 174 2.24 18.07 12.76
CA HIS A 174 1.43 18.59 11.66
C HIS A 174 1.80 17.94 10.32
N THR A 175 3.09 17.70 10.07
CA THR A 175 3.55 17.01 8.85
C THR A 175 3.02 15.59 8.79
N ILE A 176 3.12 14.83 9.88
CA ILE A 176 2.60 13.45 9.93
C ILE A 176 1.07 13.46 9.75
N ARG A 177 0.33 14.39 10.39
CA ARG A 177 -1.13 14.53 10.18
C ARG A 177 -1.46 14.85 8.72
N GLY A 178 -0.73 15.76 8.10
CA GLY A 178 -0.88 16.09 6.68
C GLY A 178 -0.65 14.88 5.78
N LEU A 179 0.39 14.08 6.08
CA LEU A 179 0.66 12.82 5.40
C LEU A 179 -0.48 11.81 5.60
N VAL A 180 -1.02 11.65 6.81
CA VAL A 180 -2.18 10.77 7.06
C VAL A 180 -3.35 11.20 6.18
N CYS A 181 -3.72 12.48 6.19
CA CYS A 181 -4.81 12.99 5.36
C CYS A 181 -4.56 12.75 3.87
N TRP A 182 -3.34 13.03 3.41
CA TRP A 182 -2.92 12.77 2.03
C TRP A 182 -3.12 11.30 1.64
N TRP A 183 -2.62 10.36 2.45
CA TRP A 183 -2.70 8.94 2.14
C TRP A 183 -4.10 8.37 2.27
N VAL A 184 -4.92 8.87 3.18
CA VAL A 184 -6.35 8.52 3.27
C VAL A 184 -7.09 8.93 2.00
N LEU A 185 -6.81 10.12 1.45
CA LEU A 185 -7.40 10.57 0.19
C LEU A 185 -6.97 9.69 -0.98
N ILE A 186 -5.66 9.38 -1.09
CA ILE A 186 -5.15 8.49 -2.14
C ILE A 186 -5.79 7.11 -2.04
N LEU A 187 -5.86 6.52 -0.83
CA LEU A 187 -6.50 5.23 -0.61
C LEU A 187 -7.98 5.25 -1.05
N GLY A 188 -8.72 6.30 -0.72
CA GLY A 188 -10.10 6.48 -1.16
C GLY A 188 -10.23 6.49 -2.69
N LEU A 189 -9.32 7.19 -3.38
CA LEU A 189 -9.27 7.21 -4.84
C LEU A 189 -8.95 5.83 -5.43
N GLN A 190 -8.04 5.05 -4.83
CA GLN A 190 -7.74 3.69 -5.28
C GLN A 190 -8.93 2.75 -5.11
N LEU A 191 -9.64 2.82 -3.97
CA LEU A 191 -10.84 2.03 -3.73
C LEU A 191 -11.95 2.36 -4.72
N MET A 192 -12.18 3.64 -5.00
CA MET A 192 -13.14 4.08 -6.02
C MET A 192 -12.79 3.54 -7.41
N ARG A 193 -11.50 3.53 -7.77
CA ARG A 193 -11.02 2.95 -9.04
C ARG A 193 -11.29 1.45 -9.12
N VAL A 194 -11.00 0.69 -8.06
CA VAL A 194 -11.29 -0.74 -8.03
C VAL A 194 -12.79 -1.00 -8.22
N ALA A 195 -13.64 -0.25 -7.52
CA ALA A 195 -15.09 -0.36 -7.68
C ALA A 195 -15.54 -0.04 -9.11
N TRP A 196 -14.94 0.96 -9.75
CA TRP A 196 -15.21 1.32 -11.14
C TRP A 196 -14.83 0.19 -12.11
N TYR A 197 -13.62 -0.37 -11.99
CA TYR A 197 -13.18 -1.48 -12.84
C TYR A 197 -14.01 -2.75 -12.62
N ALA A 198 -14.36 -3.07 -11.38
CA ALA A 198 -15.26 -4.17 -11.05
C ALA A 198 -16.66 -3.96 -11.67
N GLY A 199 -17.19 -2.72 -11.62
CA GLY A 199 -18.45 -2.36 -12.25
C GLY A 199 -18.43 -2.49 -13.78
N LEU A 200 -17.36 -2.05 -14.44
CA LEU A 200 -17.21 -2.17 -15.90
C LEU A 200 -17.11 -3.63 -16.36
N THR A 201 -16.34 -4.44 -15.65
CA THR A 201 -16.22 -5.88 -15.96
C THR A 201 -17.53 -6.63 -15.76
N ALA A 202 -18.30 -6.30 -14.71
CA ALA A 202 -19.63 -6.86 -14.50
C ALA A 202 -20.61 -6.48 -15.63
N ARG A 203 -20.58 -5.23 -16.09
CA ARG A 203 -21.41 -4.77 -17.23
C ARG A 203 -21.04 -5.48 -18.53
N ALA A 204 -19.76 -5.53 -18.86
CA ALA A 204 -19.28 -6.21 -20.07
C ALA A 204 -19.69 -7.70 -20.11
N ARG A 205 -19.67 -8.38 -18.95
CA ARG A 205 -20.11 -9.78 -18.83
C ARG A 205 -21.61 -9.95 -19.04
N LYS A 206 -22.41 -9.00 -18.56
CA LYS A 206 -23.86 -8.97 -18.77
C LYS A 206 -24.22 -8.71 -20.24
N ASP A 207 -23.51 -7.80 -20.90
CA ASP A 207 -23.72 -7.50 -22.32
C ASP A 207 -23.35 -8.72 -23.18
N GLN A 208 -22.26 -9.42 -22.87
CA GLN A 208 -21.89 -10.68 -23.54
C GLN A 208 -22.94 -11.78 -23.36
N SER A 209 -23.47 -11.99 -22.15
CA SER A 209 -24.51 -13.02 -21.95
C SER A 209 -25.81 -12.68 -22.68
N SER A 210 -26.20 -11.40 -22.71
CA SER A 210 -27.39 -10.96 -23.45
C SER A 210 -27.24 -11.14 -24.97
N SER A 211 -26.04 -10.94 -25.51
CA SER A 211 -25.74 -11.15 -26.93
C SER A 211 -25.72 -12.62 -27.34
N SER A 212 -25.25 -13.51 -26.46
CA SER A 212 -25.31 -14.97 -26.70
C SER A 212 -26.74 -15.50 -26.63
N ASP A 213 -27.56 -15.00 -25.71
CA ASP A 213 -28.96 -15.42 -25.57
C ASP A 213 -29.81 -14.97 -26.77
N THR A 214 -29.55 -13.76 -27.30
CA THR A 214 -30.21 -13.23 -28.50
C THR A 214 -29.81 -13.99 -29.76
N SER A 215 -28.53 -14.39 -29.89
CA SER A 215 -28.06 -15.24 -31.00
C SER A 215 -28.64 -16.66 -30.93
N ALA A 216 -28.79 -17.23 -29.72
CA ALA A 216 -29.40 -18.54 -29.53
C ALA A 216 -30.91 -18.54 -29.83
N ALA A 217 -31.62 -17.46 -29.48
CA ALA A 217 -33.05 -17.32 -29.78
C ALA A 217 -33.33 -17.16 -31.29
N ASN A 218 -32.48 -16.44 -32.02
CA ASN A 218 -32.61 -16.28 -33.47
C ASN A 218 -32.20 -17.52 -34.28
N GLY A 219 -31.39 -18.42 -33.72
CA GLY A 219 -31.01 -19.69 -34.36
C GLY A 219 -32.10 -20.78 -34.31
N ILE A 220 -33.14 -20.60 -33.49
CA ILE A 220 -34.24 -21.58 -33.33
C ILE A 220 -35.41 -21.30 -34.30
N SER A 221 -35.49 -20.12 -34.92
CA SER A 221 -36.60 -19.75 -35.84
C SER A 221 -36.37 -20.13 -37.31
N THR A 222 -35.36 -20.93 -37.66
CA THR A 222 -35.05 -21.28 -39.07
C THR A 222 -35.02 -22.78 -39.37
N ASN A 223 -35.71 -23.63 -38.60
CA ASN A 223 -35.96 -25.03 -38.98
C ASN A 223 -37.44 -25.35 -38.99
#